data_AF-A0A520WAW6-F1
#
_entry.id   AF-A0A520WAW6-F1
#
_cell.length_a   1.000
_cell.length_b   1.000
_cell.length_c   1.000
_cell.angle_alpha   90.00
_cell.angle_beta   90.00
_cell.angle_gamma   90.00
#
_symmetry.space_group_name_H-M   'P 1'
#
loop_
_entity.id
_entity.type
_entity.pdbx_description
1 polymer ?
#
loop_
_entity_poly.entity_id
_entity_poly.type
_entity_poly.pdbx_seq_one_letter_code
_entity_poly.pdbx_strand_id
1 'polypeptide(L)'
;MEYIFTTKDYLVSGEAFDIIECDSCFLRITNPFPNKQNIGSYYTSDDYISHNDNASGLLDYIYGVVRSYQLNKKKKLIENHCNKINGKILDIG
;
A
#
# COMPACT_ATOMS: atom_id res chain seq x y z
N MET A 1 5.33 -11.26 -23.15
CA MET A 1 4.83 -10.04 -22.49
C MET A 1 3.69 -9.55 -23.33
N GLU A 2 2.47 -9.77 -22.86
CA GLU A 2 1.24 -9.45 -23.58
C GLU A 2 0.59 -8.20 -22.98
N TYR A 3 0.06 -7.32 -23.83
CA TYR A 3 -0.73 -6.18 -23.40
C TYR A 3 -2.12 -6.63 -22.93
N ILE A 4 -2.57 -6.13 -21.77
CA ILE A 4 -3.90 -6.44 -21.23
C ILE A 4 -4.83 -5.24 -21.33
N PHE A 5 -4.48 -4.11 -20.70
CA PHE A 5 -5.25 -2.86 -20.77
C PHE A 5 -4.43 -1.65 -20.30
N THR A 6 -4.88 -0.45 -20.65
CA THR A 6 -4.35 0.82 -20.12
C THR A 6 -5.23 1.34 -18.99
N THR A 7 -4.60 1.85 -17.93
CA THR A 7 -5.25 2.61 -16.86
C THR A 7 -4.36 3.79 -16.46
N LYS A 8 -4.65 4.44 -15.33
CA LYS A 8 -3.85 5.55 -14.84
C LYS A 8 -3.70 5.54 -13.33
N ASP A 9 -2.72 6.28 -12.84
CA ASP A 9 -2.64 6.62 -11.41
C ASP A 9 -3.79 7.58 -11.06
N TYR A 10 -4.59 7.24 -10.05
CA TYR A 10 -5.69 8.08 -9.57
C TYR A 10 -5.36 8.84 -8.29
N LEU A 11 -4.21 8.56 -7.67
CA LEU A 11 -3.84 9.12 -6.38
C LEU A 11 -2.84 10.27 -6.50
N VAL A 12 -1.79 10.12 -7.33
CA VAL A 12 -0.67 11.09 -7.33
C VAL A 12 -0.44 11.72 -8.70
N SER A 13 0.07 10.97 -9.68
CA SER A 13 0.56 11.56 -10.94
C SER A 13 -0.51 11.80 -11.99
N GLY A 14 -1.62 11.04 -11.96
CA GLY A 14 -2.63 11.09 -13.04
C GLY A 14 -2.20 10.42 -14.35
N GLU A 15 -0.96 9.90 -14.42
CA GLU A 15 -0.35 9.40 -15.64
C GLU A 15 -0.92 8.04 -16.05
N ALA A 16 -1.08 7.85 -17.36
CA ALA A 16 -1.50 6.58 -17.93
C ALA A 16 -0.35 5.57 -17.99
N PHE A 17 -0.65 4.31 -17.73
CA PHE A 17 0.27 3.18 -17.87
C PHE A 17 -0.48 1.92 -18.32
N ASP A 18 0.24 1.03 -18.96
CA ASP A 18 -0.27 -0.26 -19.40
C ASP A 18 -0.06 -1.31 -18.31
N ILE A 19 -1.02 -2.22 -18.21
CA ILE A 19 -0.84 -3.51 -17.56
C ILE A 19 -0.43 -4.51 -18.63
N ILE A 20 0.74 -5.11 -18.45
CA ILE A 20 1.25 -6.19 -19.29
C ILE A 20 1.42 -7.45 -18.45
N GLU A 21 1.22 -8.62 -19.07
CA GLU A 21 1.30 -9.93 -18.41
C GLU A 21 2.49 -10.74 -18.97
N CYS A 22 3.14 -11.49 -18.09
CA CYS A 22 4.15 -12.46 -18.48
C CYS A 22 3.49 -13.77 -18.92
N ASP A 23 3.61 -14.12 -20.20
CA ASP A 23 2.97 -15.28 -20.81
C ASP A 23 3.39 -16.63 -20.20
N SER A 24 4.52 -16.68 -19.46
CA SER A 24 5.05 -17.92 -18.87
C SER A 24 4.68 -18.10 -17.39
N CYS A 25 4.52 -17.02 -16.63
CA CYS A 25 4.25 -17.08 -15.18
C CYS A 25 3.00 -16.32 -14.73
N PHE A 26 2.30 -15.67 -15.67
CA PHE A 26 1.07 -14.90 -15.45
C PHE A 26 1.22 -13.70 -14.50
N LEU A 27 2.45 -13.25 -14.26
CA LEU A 27 2.72 -12.04 -13.47
C LEU A 27 2.31 -10.80 -14.28
N ARG A 28 1.49 -9.93 -13.68
CA ARG A 28 1.14 -8.62 -14.22
C ARG A 28 2.03 -7.53 -13.64
N ILE A 29 2.51 -6.65 -14.51
CA ILE A 29 3.34 -5.49 -14.14
C ILE A 29 2.85 -4.23 -14.86
N THR A 30 3.21 -3.08 -14.30
CA THR A 30 2.98 -1.77 -14.93
C THR A 30 4.08 -1.47 -15.95
N ASN A 31 3.69 -0.87 -17.07
CA ASN A 31 4.61 -0.45 -18.12
C ASN A 31 4.20 0.93 -18.67
N PRO A 32 5.11 1.92 -18.74
CA PRO A 32 6.52 1.83 -18.35
C PRO A 32 6.71 1.75 -16.82
N PHE A 33 7.76 1.08 -16.38
CA PHE A 33 8.17 1.12 -14.97
C PHE A 33 8.97 2.41 -14.72
N PRO A 34 8.65 3.20 -13.67
CA PRO A 34 9.36 4.44 -13.38
C PRO A 34 10.83 4.17 -13.01
N ASN A 35 11.73 5.04 -13.46
CA ASN A 35 13.14 4.94 -13.07
C ASN A 35 13.33 5.23 -11.56
N LYS A 36 14.49 4.86 -11.02
CA LYS A 36 14.79 5.00 -9.58
C LYS A 36 14.72 6.43 -9.07
N GLN A 37 14.99 7.43 -9.92
CA GLN A 37 14.94 8.83 -9.54
C GLN A 37 13.50 9.32 -9.40
N ASN A 38 12.60 8.83 -10.25
CA ASN A 38 11.22 9.28 -10.33
C ASN A 38 10.25 8.42 -9.50
N ILE A 39 10.61 7.19 -9.12
CA ILE A 39 9.70 6.29 -8.40
C ILE A 39 9.17 6.90 -7.09
N GLY A 40 9.96 7.75 -6.43
CA GLY A 40 9.56 8.43 -5.20
C GLY A 40 8.37 9.38 -5.39
N SER A 41 8.23 10.02 -6.56
CA SER A 41 7.14 10.98 -6.78
C SER A 41 5.76 10.33 -6.82
N TYR A 42 5.67 9.03 -7.07
CA TYR A 42 4.41 8.28 -7.04
C TYR A 42 3.92 7.96 -5.62
N TYR A 43 4.70 8.30 -4.58
CA TYR A 43 4.34 8.12 -3.17
C TYR A 43 4.08 9.44 -2.43
N THR A 44 4.35 10.59 -3.06
CA THR A 44 4.23 11.90 -2.42
C THR A 44 2.84 12.48 -2.64
N SER A 45 1.91 12.21 -1.72
CA SER A 45 0.58 12.85 -1.71
C SER A 45 0.06 13.01 -0.29
N ASP A 46 -0.55 14.17 -0.02
CA ASP A 46 -1.26 14.42 1.24
C ASP A 46 -2.50 13.51 1.37
N ASP A 47 -3.07 13.06 0.26
CA ASP A 47 -4.20 12.12 0.24
C ASP A 47 -3.77 10.67 0.48
N TYR A 48 -2.47 10.41 0.68
CA TYR A 48 -1.96 9.08 1.00
C TYR A 48 -2.12 8.76 2.49
N ILE A 49 -3.38 8.57 2.92
CA ILE A 49 -3.83 8.38 4.31
C ILE A 49 -3.19 7.23 5.09
N SER A 50 -2.44 6.33 4.43
CA SER A 50 -1.68 5.29 5.11
C SER A 50 -0.37 5.80 5.73
N HIS A 51 0.17 6.90 5.18
CA HIS A 51 1.39 7.58 5.63
C HIS A 51 1.13 9.03 6.08
N ASN A 52 -0.08 9.56 5.92
CA ASN A 52 -0.49 10.85 6.45
C ASN A 52 -1.45 10.66 7.64
N ASP A 53 -1.08 11.18 8.81
CA ASP A 53 -1.91 11.14 10.01
C ASP A 53 -2.92 12.30 10.07
N ASN A 54 -2.89 13.24 9.11
CA ASN A 54 -3.87 14.31 8.97
C ASN A 54 -5.14 13.78 8.31
N ALA A 55 -5.97 13.08 9.08
CA ALA A 55 -7.28 12.61 8.64
C ALA A 55 -8.26 13.78 8.46
N SER A 56 -8.85 13.91 7.28
CA SER A 56 -9.81 14.98 6.97
C SER A 56 -11.04 14.44 6.25
N GLY A 57 -11.84 13.62 6.95
CA GLY A 57 -13.12 13.18 6.41
C GLY A 57 -13.73 11.99 7.15
N LEU A 58 -14.98 11.68 6.78
CA LEU A 58 -15.71 10.52 7.31
C LEU A 58 -15.03 9.19 6.92
N LEU A 59 -14.54 9.08 5.68
CA LEU A 59 -13.89 7.88 5.19
C LEU A 59 -12.54 7.64 5.88
N ASP A 60 -11.74 8.69 6.06
CA ASP A 60 -10.45 8.61 6.78
C ASP A 60 -10.66 8.17 8.23
N TYR A 61 -11.71 8.69 8.87
CA TYR A 61 -12.08 8.26 10.22
C TYR A 61 -12.42 6.77 10.27
N ILE A 62 -13.26 6.30 9.35
CA ILE A 62 -13.62 4.87 9.26
C ILE A 62 -12.36 4.03 9.01
N TYR A 63 -11.50 4.45 8.08
CA TYR A 63 -10.22 3.81 7.81
C TYR A 63 -9.36 3.73 9.08
N GLY A 64 -9.23 4.81 9.84
CA GLY A 64 -8.49 4.85 11.10
C GLY A 64 -9.04 3.90 12.17
N VAL A 65 -10.37 3.78 12.27
CA VAL A 65 -11.03 2.81 13.16
C VAL A 65 -10.69 1.38 12.74
N VAL A 66 -10.83 1.04 11.46
CA VAL A 66 -10.52 -0.29 10.94
C VAL A 66 -9.03 -0.61 11.10
N ARG A 67 -8.13 0.34 10.81
CA ARG A 67 -6.67 0.21 11.02
C ARG A 67 -6.37 -0.13 12.48
N SER A 68 -6.95 0.60 13.42
CA SER A 68 -6.77 0.39 14.86
C SER A 68 -7.29 -0.98 15.30
N TYR A 69 -8.44 -1.40 14.79
CA TYR A 69 -8.99 -2.73 15.04
C TYR A 69 -8.04 -3.84 14.55
N GLN A 70 -7.52 -3.71 13.32
CA GLN A 70 -6.62 -4.69 12.73
C GLN A 70 -5.27 -4.77 13.45
N LEU A 71 -4.69 -3.64 13.85
CA LEU A 71 -3.45 -3.60 14.63
C LEU A 71 -3.62 -4.30 15.99
N ASN A 72 -4.73 -4.08 16.69
CA ASN A 72 -5.03 -4.77 17.94
C ASN A 72 -5.19 -6.29 17.73
N LYS A 73 -5.79 -6.72 16.61
CA LYS A 73 -5.91 -8.13 16.28
C LYS A 73 -4.54 -8.78 16.05
N LYS A 74 -3.65 -8.11 15.29
CA LYS A 74 -2.26 -8.56 15.07
C LYS A 74 -1.49 -8.65 16.39
N LYS A 75 -1.61 -7.62 17.24
CA LYS A 75 -1.01 -7.60 18.58
C LYS A 75 -1.43 -8.82 19.40
N LYS A 76 -2.74 -9.09 19.53
CA LYS A 76 -3.25 -10.25 20.27
C LYS A 76 -2.73 -11.58 19.71
N LEU A 77 -2.63 -11.69 18.39
CA LEU A 77 -2.09 -12.89 17.76
C LEU A 77 -0.62 -13.12 18.16
N ILE A 78 0.19 -12.06 18.15
CA ILE A 78 1.59 -12.13 18.60
C ILE A 78 1.68 -12.47 20.08
N GLU A 79 0.89 -11.81 20.94
CA GLU A 79 0.88 -12.06 22.39
C GLU A 79 0.58 -13.53 22.71
N ASN A 80 -0.41 -14.11 22.01
CA ASN A 80 -0.81 -15.51 22.18
C ASN A 80 0.28 -16.49 21.73
N HIS A 81 0.97 -16.23 20.62
CA HIS A 81 1.99 -17.15 20.10
C HIS A 81 3.33 -17.01 20.83
N CYS A 82 3.65 -15.81 21.33
CA CYS A 82 4.90 -15.54 22.04
C CYS A 82 4.79 -15.73 23.56
N ASN A 83 3.58 -15.93 24.10
CA ASN A 83 3.29 -15.96 25.54
C ASN A 83 3.85 -14.73 26.27
N LYS A 84 3.79 -13.56 25.64
CA LYS A 84 4.30 -12.29 26.17
C LYS A 84 3.36 -11.15 25.81
N ILE A 85 2.96 -10.37 26.82
CA ILE A 85 2.06 -9.21 26.67
C ILE A 85 2.85 -7.95 26.28
N ASN A 86 4.17 -7.92 26.53
CA ASN A 86 5.05 -6.78 26.25
C ASN A 86 6.37 -7.25 25.61
N GLY A 87 6.95 -6.41 24.76
CA GLY A 87 8.23 -6.69 24.11
C GLY A 87 8.52 -5.71 22.97
N LYS A 88 9.68 -5.90 22.33
CA LYS A 88 10.03 -5.21 21.09
C LYS A 88 9.65 -6.10 19.92
N ILE A 89 8.96 -5.53 18.94
CA ILE A 89 8.65 -6.17 17.66
C ILE A 89 9.59 -5.56 16.63
N LEU A 90 10.21 -6.41 15.81
CA LEU A 90 10.89 -5.95 14.61
C LEU A 90 9.82 -5.58 13.60
N ASP A 91 9.69 -4.29 13.33
CA ASP A 91 8.82 -3.77 12.26
C ASP A 91 9.70 -3.49 11.04
N ILE A 92 9.38 -4.14 9.92
CA ILE A 92 10.05 -3.92 8.63
C ILE A 92 8.96 -3.45 7.68
N GLY A 93 9.01 -2.15 7.37
CA GLY A 93 8.10 -1.44 6.47
C GLY A 93 8.70 -0.10 6.12
#